data_AF-A0A8T7AZY0-F1
#
_entry.id   AF-A0A8T7AZY0-F1
#
_cell.length_a   1.000
_cell.length_b   1.000
_cell.length_c   1.000
_cell.angle_alpha   90.00
_cell.angle_beta   90.00
_cell.angle_gamma   90.00
#
_symmetry.space_group_name_H-M   'P 1'
#
loop_
_entity.id
_entity.type
_entity.pdbx_description
1 polymer ?
#
loop_
_entity_poly.entity_id
_entity_poly.type
_entity_poly.pdbx_seq_one_letter_code
_entity_poly.pdbx_strand_id
1 'polypeptide(L)'
;MAMDDLYLDHFGFSQHPFRLTPDAEFLYLSDGHARAKACMEQASAHHGAVSIVTGEVGCGKSVLVSCVLAEMPEKVAVARLTQTDLEVDEFLQAVLTQFGFRPFDRGEQAVRTLLDNFLFAQSVRGHRVLLIVEEAQNLSRPTLRELCELAELEEDEQRLLSIVLVGQPSLRDRFDEKELRQLVDRMQGSAHLEPLDFRDTCELIRHRVAVGGLSTMPFDNDTFAQIFRYTGGVPRVIVNLCDTSLTAAYVEESQRVTPALVEAAIEELKLKPVLPQPTEPVPDPAQENEPAQGPPLLASIEIHKHERHLRDIEINNTRVLIGRDSDNDIVLGSEFISRHHAQISMDHEGRFWIKDLNSTNGAFINGRRTQRGRLHDGDVIQLGQHFLVFHNTGSAQARKSSTELDDWRETQVLPSGQAVDGDDADDDTELRVKDRHSGLGR
;
A
#
# COMPACT_ATOMS: atom_id res chain seq x y z
N MET A 1 -18.71 -32.57 29.30
CA MET A 1 -17.76 -31.65 28.65
C MET A 1 -18.42 -31.12 27.41
N ALA A 2 -18.34 -29.82 27.15
CA ALA A 2 -18.85 -29.26 25.91
C ALA A 2 -18.05 -29.86 24.73
N MET A 3 -18.65 -29.96 23.55
CA MET A 3 -17.95 -30.42 22.34
C MET A 3 -16.68 -29.60 22.08
N ASP A 4 -16.69 -28.32 22.44
CA ASP A 4 -15.57 -27.39 22.32
C ASP A 4 -14.38 -27.75 23.23
N ASP A 5 -14.64 -28.19 24.47
CA ASP A 5 -13.58 -28.61 25.40
C ASP A 5 -12.87 -29.88 24.88
N LEU A 6 -13.63 -30.80 24.29
CA LEU A 6 -13.11 -32.05 23.73
C LEU A 6 -12.24 -31.81 22.48
N TYR A 7 -12.59 -30.82 21.66
CA TYR A 7 -11.78 -30.41 20.52
C TYR A 7 -10.42 -29.83 20.95
N LEU A 8 -10.42 -28.94 21.96
CA LEU A 8 -9.20 -28.34 22.47
C LEU A 8 -8.29 -29.39 23.11
N ASP A 9 -8.87 -30.28 23.94
CA ASP A 9 -8.15 -31.38 24.58
C ASP A 9 -7.57 -32.36 23.55
N HIS A 10 -8.30 -32.65 22.47
CA HIS A 10 -7.85 -33.58 21.43
C HIS A 10 -6.55 -33.12 20.79
N PHE A 11 -6.46 -31.85 20.37
CA PHE A 11 -5.24 -31.32 19.74
C PHE A 11 -4.22 -30.75 20.74
N GLY A 12 -4.62 -30.54 22.00
CA GLY A 12 -3.79 -29.90 23.04
C GLY A 12 -3.76 -28.37 22.95
N PHE A 13 -4.77 -27.73 22.36
CA PHE A 13 -4.88 -26.27 22.31
C PHE A 13 -5.30 -25.70 23.66
N SER A 14 -4.71 -24.55 24.05
CA SER A 14 -5.15 -23.78 25.21
C SER A 14 -6.34 -22.87 24.88
N GLN A 15 -6.47 -22.49 23.62
CA GLN A 15 -7.59 -21.72 23.08
C GLN A 15 -7.75 -22.01 21.59
N HIS A 16 -8.95 -21.81 21.04
CA HIS A 16 -9.19 -22.11 19.62
C HIS A 16 -8.34 -21.19 18.73
N PRO A 17 -7.46 -21.75 17.88
CA PRO A 17 -6.52 -20.97 17.09
C PRO A 17 -7.19 -20.18 15.96
N PHE A 18 -8.33 -20.65 15.44
CA PHE A 18 -8.99 -20.10 14.24
C PHE A 18 -10.34 -19.43 14.54
N ARG A 19 -10.48 -18.79 15.72
CA ARG A 19 -11.64 -17.95 16.01
C ARG A 19 -11.73 -16.76 15.06
N LEU A 20 -12.94 -16.46 14.59
CA LEU A 20 -13.23 -15.29 13.75
C LEU A 20 -13.34 -13.98 14.53
N THR A 21 -13.43 -14.03 15.86
CA THR A 21 -13.52 -12.84 16.70
C THR A 21 -12.27 -11.98 16.52
N PRO A 22 -12.40 -10.66 16.27
CA PRO A 22 -11.25 -9.78 16.16
C PRO A 22 -10.52 -9.70 17.50
N ASP A 23 -9.33 -10.31 17.54
CA ASP A 23 -8.45 -10.33 18.71
C ASP A 23 -7.04 -9.95 18.26
N ALA A 24 -6.45 -8.98 18.96
CA ALA A 24 -5.15 -8.42 18.64
C ALA A 24 -4.02 -9.46 18.72
N GLU A 25 -4.13 -10.46 19.61
CA GLU A 25 -3.11 -11.51 19.74
C GLU A 25 -2.99 -12.38 18.48
N PHE A 26 -4.09 -12.53 17.75
CA PHE A 26 -4.16 -13.33 16.53
C PHE A 26 -3.77 -12.54 15.26
N LEU A 27 -3.39 -11.26 15.39
CA LEU A 27 -2.93 -10.47 14.26
C LEU A 27 -1.50 -10.87 13.85
N TYR A 28 -1.37 -11.42 12.65
CA TYR A 28 -0.07 -11.54 11.98
C TYR A 28 0.22 -10.26 11.19
N LEU A 29 1.36 -9.62 11.48
CA LEU A 29 1.78 -8.37 10.84
C LEU A 29 2.59 -8.65 9.57
N SER A 30 1.92 -8.91 8.44
CA SER A 30 2.59 -8.86 7.13
C SER A 30 3.05 -7.43 6.79
N ASP A 31 3.87 -7.26 5.76
CA ASP A 31 4.34 -5.94 5.31
C ASP A 31 3.19 -4.95 5.01
N GLY A 32 2.06 -5.44 4.49
CA GLY A 32 0.84 -4.65 4.28
C GLY A 32 0.22 -4.18 5.61
N HIS A 33 0.10 -5.09 6.58
CA HIS A 33 -0.45 -4.79 7.90
C HIS A 33 0.46 -3.87 8.71
N ALA A 34 1.78 -4.07 8.65
CA ALA A 34 2.76 -3.21 9.31
C ALA A 34 2.70 -1.77 8.78
N ARG A 35 2.60 -1.58 7.46
CA ARG A 35 2.39 -0.25 6.85
C ARG A 35 1.08 0.39 7.30
N ALA A 36 -0.01 -0.37 7.29
CA ALA A 36 -1.31 0.12 7.71
C ALA A 36 -1.34 0.50 9.21
N LYS A 37 -0.70 -0.32 10.07
CA LYS A 37 -0.50 -0.02 11.50
C LYS A 37 0.24 1.31 11.67
N ALA A 38 1.36 1.48 10.98
CA ALA A 38 2.16 2.70 11.01
C ALA A 38 1.34 3.93 10.57
N CYS A 39 0.50 3.83 9.53
CA CYS A 39 -0.38 4.92 9.12
C CYS A 39 -1.36 5.33 10.25
N MET A 40 -2.00 4.37 10.92
CA MET A 40 -2.92 4.66 12.01
C MET A 40 -2.21 5.26 13.23
N GLU A 41 -1.01 4.78 13.55
CA GLU A 41 -0.18 5.34 14.64
C GLU A 41 0.29 6.76 14.36
N GLN A 42 0.67 7.06 13.11
CA GLN A 42 0.99 8.45 12.74
C GLN A 42 -0.26 9.35 12.89
N ALA A 43 -1.45 8.86 12.53
CA ALA A 43 -2.68 9.63 12.69
C ALA A 43 -3.01 9.93 14.17
N SER A 44 -2.68 9.03 15.10
CA SER A 44 -2.86 9.28 16.53
C SER A 44 -1.75 10.16 17.12
N ALA A 45 -0.58 10.21 16.47
CA ALA A 45 0.56 11.01 16.90
C ALA A 45 0.41 12.51 16.58
N HIS A 46 -0.28 12.88 15.51
CA HIS A 46 -0.37 14.26 15.04
C HIS A 46 -1.78 14.83 15.16
N HIS A 47 -1.89 16.15 15.42
CA HIS A 47 -3.16 16.86 15.42
C HIS A 47 -3.71 17.02 13.99
N GLY A 48 -5.00 16.79 13.80
CA GLY A 48 -5.67 17.00 12.50
C GLY A 48 -5.27 16.03 11.41
N ALA A 49 -4.61 14.93 11.76
CA ALA A 49 -4.13 13.96 10.80
C ALA A 49 -5.27 13.17 10.21
N VAL A 50 -5.24 12.99 8.89
CA VAL A 50 -6.17 12.12 8.17
C VAL A 50 -5.37 10.95 7.61
N SER A 51 -5.83 9.73 7.86
CA SER A 51 -5.27 8.52 7.27
C SER A 51 -6.35 7.62 6.72
N ILE A 52 -6.04 6.93 5.63
CA ILE A 52 -7.01 6.05 4.95
C ILE A 52 -6.41 4.65 4.82
N VAL A 53 -7.09 3.65 5.35
CA VAL A 53 -6.73 2.24 5.24
C VAL A 53 -7.83 1.51 4.50
N THR A 54 -7.54 1.10 3.27
CA THR A 54 -8.48 0.26 2.51
C THR A 54 -8.00 -1.18 2.47
N GLY A 55 -8.88 -2.11 2.14
CA GLY A 55 -8.50 -3.50 1.93
C GLY A 55 -9.70 -4.36 1.61
N GLU A 56 -9.45 -5.50 0.99
CA GLU A 56 -10.51 -6.45 0.66
C GLU A 56 -11.25 -6.96 1.90
N VAL A 57 -12.48 -7.44 1.69
CA VAL A 57 -13.28 -8.02 2.76
C VAL A 57 -12.57 -9.25 3.33
N GLY A 58 -12.35 -9.26 4.64
CA GLY A 58 -11.68 -10.36 5.32
C GLY A 58 -10.15 -10.27 5.41
N CYS A 59 -9.53 -9.18 4.92
CA CYS A 59 -8.09 -8.91 5.06
C CYS A 59 -7.67 -8.36 6.44
N GLY A 60 -8.42 -8.61 7.51
CA GLY A 60 -7.96 -8.28 8.87
C GLY A 60 -8.06 -6.80 9.28
N LYS A 61 -8.69 -5.92 8.50
CA LYS A 61 -8.88 -4.48 8.83
C LYS A 61 -9.35 -4.23 10.27
N SER A 62 -10.42 -4.90 10.72
CA SER A 62 -10.97 -4.72 12.07
C SER A 62 -10.08 -5.30 13.18
N VAL A 63 -9.30 -6.34 12.87
CA VAL A 63 -8.30 -6.90 13.79
C VAL A 63 -7.14 -5.91 13.95
N LEU A 64 -6.68 -5.33 12.84
CA LEU A 64 -5.68 -4.28 12.83
C LEU A 64 -6.11 -3.08 13.66
N VAL A 65 -7.34 -2.58 13.48
CA VAL A 65 -7.89 -1.49 14.32
C VAL A 65 -7.86 -1.87 15.80
N SER A 66 -8.25 -3.10 16.14
CA SER A 66 -8.28 -3.55 17.54
C SER A 66 -6.88 -3.64 18.15
N CYS A 67 -5.88 -4.11 17.39
CA CYS A 67 -4.47 -4.11 17.78
C CYS A 67 -3.94 -2.69 18.01
N VAL A 68 -4.21 -1.79 17.07
CA VAL A 68 -3.83 -0.38 17.17
C VAL A 68 -4.44 0.26 18.42
N LEU A 69 -5.72 0.01 18.70
CA LEU A 69 -6.41 0.51 19.89
C LEU A 69 -5.84 -0.03 21.21
N ALA A 70 -5.41 -1.30 21.24
CA ALA A 70 -4.81 -1.90 22.43
C ALA A 70 -3.45 -1.26 22.79
N GLU A 71 -2.75 -0.70 21.81
CA GLU A 71 -1.46 -0.03 21.97
C GLU A 71 -1.57 1.50 22.04
N MET A 72 -2.78 2.07 22.04
CA MET A 72 -2.98 3.52 22.03
C MET A 72 -2.51 4.20 23.32
N PRO A 73 -1.85 5.37 23.24
CA PRO A 73 -1.45 6.13 24.42
C PRO A 73 -2.66 6.66 25.20
N GLU A 74 -2.57 6.71 26.54
CA GLU A 74 -3.63 7.24 27.42
C GLU A 74 -4.04 8.69 27.13
N LYS A 75 -3.17 9.48 26.48
CA LYS A 75 -3.43 10.88 26.09
C LYS A 75 -4.20 11.02 24.78
N VAL A 76 -4.76 9.93 24.23
CA VAL A 76 -5.58 9.94 23.02
C VAL A 76 -6.97 9.42 23.37
N ALA A 77 -7.97 10.29 23.28
CA ALA A 77 -9.37 9.89 23.35
C ALA A 77 -9.78 9.33 22.00
N VAL A 78 -10.19 8.06 21.96
CA VAL A 78 -10.54 7.38 20.70
C VAL A 78 -12.02 7.06 20.65
N ALA A 79 -12.66 7.36 19.52
CA ALA A 79 -13.98 6.85 19.17
C ALA A 79 -13.87 5.91 17.97
N ARG A 80 -14.47 4.71 18.08
CA ARG A 80 -14.51 3.71 17.01
C ARG A 80 -15.95 3.53 16.53
N LEU A 81 -16.21 3.87 15.28
CA LEU A 81 -17.49 3.61 14.63
C LEU A 81 -17.39 2.40 13.72
N THR A 82 -18.24 1.40 13.97
CA THR A 82 -18.37 0.20 13.13
C THR A 82 -19.63 0.23 12.25
N GLN A 83 -20.60 1.08 12.59
CA GLN A 83 -21.83 1.25 11.82
C GLN A 83 -21.78 2.62 11.13
N THR A 84 -21.87 2.63 9.82
CA THR A 84 -21.69 3.82 8.97
C THR A 84 -22.88 4.13 8.06
N ASP A 85 -23.82 3.20 7.94
CA ASP A 85 -25.15 3.44 7.34
C ASP A 85 -26.05 4.19 8.34
N LEU A 86 -25.66 5.43 8.65
CA LEU A 86 -26.32 6.30 9.63
C LEU A 86 -26.67 7.65 9.00
N GLU A 87 -27.81 8.18 9.40
CA GLU A 87 -28.14 9.59 9.17
C GLU A 87 -27.23 10.50 10.01
N VAL A 88 -27.20 11.80 9.71
CA VAL A 88 -26.24 12.74 10.32
C VAL A 88 -26.39 12.83 11.85
N ASP A 89 -27.61 12.88 12.35
CA ASP A 89 -27.91 12.94 13.78
C ASP A 89 -27.52 11.65 14.50
N GLU A 90 -27.84 10.50 13.92
CA GLU A 90 -27.45 9.18 14.43
C GLU A 90 -25.93 9.01 14.44
N PHE A 91 -25.24 9.50 13.40
CA PHE A 91 -23.78 9.51 13.33
C PHE A 91 -23.16 10.31 14.47
N LEU A 92 -23.59 11.55 14.67
CA LEU A 92 -23.08 12.41 15.76
C LEU A 92 -23.35 11.80 17.15
N GLN A 93 -24.55 11.21 17.34
CA GLN A 93 -24.88 10.51 18.58
C GLN A 93 -24.02 9.26 18.78
N ALA A 94 -23.73 8.51 17.72
CA ALA A 94 -22.86 7.35 17.78
C ALA A 94 -21.44 7.75 18.20
N VAL A 95 -20.89 8.84 17.63
CA VAL A 95 -19.57 9.40 18.02
C VAL A 95 -19.55 9.75 19.50
N LEU A 96 -20.55 10.50 19.98
CA LEU A 96 -20.65 10.88 21.40
C LEU A 96 -20.76 9.66 22.32
N THR A 97 -21.51 8.64 21.90
CA THR A 97 -21.66 7.40 22.67
C THR A 97 -20.33 6.68 22.83
N GLN A 98 -19.49 6.66 21.78
CA GLN A 98 -18.14 6.09 21.85
C GLN A 98 -17.21 6.87 22.79
N PHE A 99 -17.42 8.18 22.95
CA PHE A 99 -16.72 8.98 23.96
C PHE A 99 -17.31 8.86 25.39
N GLY A 100 -18.34 8.02 25.58
CA GLY A 100 -18.91 7.72 26.89
C GLY A 100 -20.14 8.56 27.27
N PHE A 101 -20.70 9.34 26.35
CA PHE A 101 -21.94 10.06 26.60
C PHE A 101 -23.15 9.13 26.45
N ARG A 102 -24.24 9.44 27.16
CA ARG A 102 -25.52 8.72 26.97
C ARG A 102 -26.24 9.33 25.76
N PRO A 103 -26.84 8.51 24.87
CA PRO A 103 -27.71 9.02 23.83
C PRO A 103 -28.83 9.87 24.42
N PHE A 104 -29.17 10.96 23.76
CA PHE A 104 -30.26 11.83 24.16
C PHE A 104 -31.00 12.34 22.93
N ASP A 105 -32.32 12.47 23.06
CA ASP A 105 -33.16 13.02 22.02
C ASP A 105 -33.16 14.56 22.13
N ARG A 106 -32.21 15.15 21.44
CA ARG A 106 -32.10 16.60 21.22
C ARG A 106 -31.88 16.81 19.73
N GLY A 107 -32.30 17.96 19.20
CA GLY A 107 -32.06 18.29 17.80
C GLY A 107 -30.57 18.27 17.44
N GLU A 108 -30.27 17.95 16.19
CA GLU A 108 -28.92 17.83 15.58
C GLU A 108 -27.94 18.90 16.07
N GLN A 109 -28.35 20.17 16.06
CA GLN A 109 -27.52 21.30 16.50
C GLN A 109 -27.05 21.20 17.95
N ALA A 110 -27.87 20.66 18.85
CA ALA A 110 -27.48 20.48 20.25
C ALA A 110 -26.48 19.33 20.42
N VAL A 111 -26.63 18.26 19.64
CA VAL A 111 -25.69 17.13 19.59
C VAL A 111 -24.34 17.62 19.06
N ARG A 112 -24.35 18.38 17.96
CA ARG A 112 -23.16 18.98 17.37
C ARG A 112 -22.44 19.91 18.33
N THR A 113 -23.16 20.85 18.95
CA THR A 113 -22.60 21.78 19.94
C THR A 113 -21.95 21.03 21.11
N LEU A 114 -22.53 19.91 21.56
CA LEU A 114 -21.94 19.11 22.63
C LEU A 114 -20.63 18.44 22.18
N LEU A 115 -20.59 17.91 20.96
CA LEU A 115 -19.39 17.29 20.39
C LEU A 115 -18.27 18.32 20.23
N ASP A 116 -18.56 19.50 19.70
CA ASP A 116 -17.59 20.60 19.56
C ASP A 116 -16.99 20.94 20.94
N ASN A 117 -17.84 21.20 21.94
CA ASN A 117 -17.40 21.49 23.31
C ASN A 117 -16.53 20.38 23.92
N PHE A 118 -16.84 19.12 23.62
CA PHE A 118 -16.03 17.99 24.05
C PHE A 118 -14.64 18.02 23.39
N LEU A 119 -14.56 18.24 22.08
CA LEU A 119 -13.28 18.34 21.36
C LEU A 119 -12.40 19.47 21.91
N PHE A 120 -12.97 20.65 22.16
CA PHE A 120 -12.26 21.75 22.81
C PHE A 120 -11.78 21.38 24.22
N ALA A 121 -12.63 20.74 25.03
CA ALA A 121 -12.27 20.35 26.39
C ALA A 121 -11.13 19.32 26.44
N GLN A 122 -11.03 18.41 25.45
CA GLN A 122 -9.90 17.49 25.34
C GLN A 122 -8.61 18.21 24.95
N SER A 123 -8.69 19.14 23.99
CA SER A 123 -7.54 19.94 23.56
C SER A 123 -6.94 20.75 24.72
N VAL A 124 -7.77 21.40 25.53
CA VAL A 124 -7.32 22.14 26.74
C VAL A 124 -6.61 21.23 27.75
N ARG A 125 -6.96 19.93 27.80
CA ARG A 125 -6.28 18.93 28.65
C ARG A 125 -4.99 18.38 28.04
N GLY A 126 -4.62 18.84 26.85
CA GLY A 126 -3.51 18.30 26.07
C GLY A 126 -3.77 16.87 25.57
N HIS A 127 -5.04 16.47 25.50
CA HIS A 127 -5.45 15.20 24.93
C HIS A 127 -5.73 15.36 23.44
N ARG A 128 -5.32 14.37 22.66
CA ARG A 128 -5.68 14.25 21.25
C ARG A 128 -6.99 13.50 21.11
N VAL A 129 -7.76 13.82 20.09
CA VAL A 129 -8.98 13.08 19.76
C VAL A 129 -8.81 12.39 18.42
N LEU A 130 -9.06 11.09 18.39
CA LEU A 130 -9.00 10.25 17.21
C LEU A 130 -10.37 9.63 16.94
N LEU A 131 -10.90 9.83 15.74
CA LEU A 131 -12.08 9.15 15.26
C LEU A 131 -11.68 8.09 14.22
N ILE A 132 -11.95 6.83 14.54
CA ILE A 132 -11.78 5.71 13.61
C ILE A 132 -13.16 5.35 13.06
N VAL A 133 -13.30 5.42 11.74
CA VAL A 133 -14.55 5.09 11.04
C VAL A 133 -14.30 3.84 10.19
N GLU A 134 -14.81 2.69 10.63
CA GLU A 134 -14.81 1.45 9.85
C GLU A 134 -15.98 1.38 8.88
N GLU A 135 -15.83 0.62 7.80
CA GLU A 135 -16.79 0.57 6.68
C GLU A 135 -17.11 1.98 6.13
N ALA A 136 -16.11 2.85 6.04
CA ALA A 136 -16.27 4.24 5.62
C ALA A 136 -16.86 4.39 4.20
N GLN A 137 -16.80 3.34 3.36
CA GLN A 137 -17.45 3.34 2.04
C GLN A 137 -18.98 3.48 2.12
N ASN A 138 -19.59 3.16 3.26
CA ASN A 138 -21.04 3.27 3.48
C ASN A 138 -21.48 4.67 3.96
N LEU A 139 -20.55 5.58 4.26
CA LEU A 139 -20.90 6.94 4.70
C LEU A 139 -21.68 7.69 3.62
N SER A 140 -22.85 8.22 3.96
CA SER A 140 -23.64 9.08 3.07
C SER A 140 -22.92 10.41 2.78
N ARG A 141 -23.29 11.10 1.69
CA ARG A 141 -22.74 12.45 1.40
C ARG A 141 -23.01 13.48 2.50
N PRO A 142 -24.24 13.57 3.07
CA PRO A 142 -24.50 14.41 4.23
C PRO A 142 -23.56 14.10 5.42
N THR A 143 -23.37 12.82 5.75
CA THR A 143 -22.51 12.41 6.87
C THR A 143 -21.03 12.72 6.59
N LEU A 144 -20.56 12.56 5.35
CA LEU A 144 -19.20 12.96 4.98
C LEU A 144 -18.99 14.47 5.12
N ARG A 145 -19.97 15.29 4.75
CA ARG A 145 -19.89 16.75 4.93
C ARG A 145 -19.75 17.10 6.40
N GLU A 146 -20.59 16.52 7.25
CA GLU A 146 -20.53 16.71 8.70
C GLU A 146 -19.16 16.31 9.27
N LEU A 147 -18.61 15.18 8.82
CA LEU A 147 -17.28 14.72 9.18
C LEU A 147 -16.18 15.68 8.73
N CYS A 148 -16.28 16.24 7.51
CA CYS A 148 -15.33 17.25 7.02
C CYS A 148 -15.37 18.51 7.88
N GLU A 149 -16.56 19.00 8.23
CA GLU A 149 -16.73 20.16 9.11
C GLU A 149 -16.15 19.91 10.51
N LEU A 150 -16.32 18.71 11.08
CA LEU A 150 -15.68 18.33 12.34
C LEU A 150 -14.15 18.30 12.23
N ALA A 151 -13.62 17.79 11.11
CA ALA A 151 -12.18 17.74 10.84
C ALA A 151 -11.54 19.13 10.65
N GLU A 152 -12.36 20.16 10.45
CA GLU A 152 -11.95 21.55 10.30
C GLU A 152 -11.97 22.34 11.62
N LEU A 153 -12.44 21.77 12.72
CA LEU A 153 -12.37 22.46 14.01
C LEU A 153 -10.91 22.63 14.47
N GLU A 154 -10.55 23.85 14.85
CA GLU A 154 -9.21 24.22 15.33
C GLU A 154 -9.26 25.15 16.54
N GLU A 155 -8.24 25.05 17.40
CA GLU A 155 -7.95 25.94 18.54
C GLU A 155 -6.43 26.18 18.55
N ASP A 156 -5.98 27.42 18.76
CA ASP A 156 -4.55 27.78 18.78
C ASP A 156 -3.74 27.22 17.58
N GLU A 157 -4.30 27.32 16.37
CA GLU A 157 -3.72 26.80 15.11
C GLU A 157 -3.57 25.26 15.06
N GLN A 158 -4.16 24.53 16.02
CA GLN A 158 -4.16 23.07 16.07
C GLN A 158 -5.57 22.52 15.81
N ARG A 159 -5.66 21.57 14.88
CA ARG A 159 -6.92 20.85 14.62
C ARG A 159 -7.26 19.94 15.80
N LEU A 160 -8.53 19.90 16.15
CA LEU A 160 -9.00 19.19 17.35
C LEU A 160 -9.25 17.69 17.10
N LEU A 161 -9.47 17.30 15.85
CA LEU A 161 -9.88 15.94 15.47
C LEU A 161 -8.94 15.35 14.42
N SER A 162 -8.35 14.20 14.75
CA SER A 162 -7.67 13.32 13.79
C SER A 162 -8.62 12.20 13.36
N ILE A 163 -8.53 11.75 12.11
CA ILE A 163 -9.46 10.80 11.51
C ILE A 163 -8.69 9.65 10.85
N VAL A 164 -9.13 8.43 11.10
CA VAL A 164 -8.72 7.22 10.36
C VAL A 164 -9.94 6.64 9.68
N LEU A 165 -9.97 6.69 8.36
CA LEU A 165 -11.00 6.05 7.55
C LEU A 165 -10.56 4.64 7.18
N VAL A 166 -11.34 3.64 7.58
CA VAL A 166 -11.10 2.24 7.28
C VAL A 166 -12.23 1.72 6.41
N GLY A 167 -11.92 1.12 5.26
CA GLY A 167 -12.97 0.70 4.34
C GLY A 167 -12.54 -0.30 3.29
N GLN A 168 -13.45 -0.57 2.38
CA GLN A 168 -13.23 -1.43 1.21
C GLN A 168 -12.54 -0.66 0.07
N PRO A 169 -12.02 -1.33 -0.98
CA PRO A 169 -11.40 -0.64 -2.12
C PRO A 169 -12.31 0.40 -2.75
N SER A 170 -13.64 0.16 -2.77
CA SER A 170 -14.67 1.08 -3.28
C SER A 170 -14.72 2.45 -2.59
N LEU A 171 -14.09 2.61 -1.42
CA LEU A 171 -13.90 3.92 -0.81
C LEU A 171 -13.01 4.83 -1.68
N ARG A 172 -12.06 4.24 -2.44
CA ARG A 172 -11.14 4.98 -3.31
C ARG A 172 -11.86 5.59 -4.51
N ASP A 173 -12.85 4.89 -5.05
CA ASP A 173 -13.70 5.36 -6.15
C ASP A 173 -14.44 6.66 -5.77
N ARG A 174 -14.60 6.91 -4.47
CA ARG A 174 -15.25 8.08 -3.90
C ARG A 174 -14.31 9.26 -3.66
N PHE A 175 -13.00 9.11 -3.89
CA PHE A 175 -12.02 10.18 -3.61
C PHE A 175 -12.21 11.43 -4.48
N ASP A 176 -12.90 11.28 -5.62
CA ASP A 176 -13.25 12.41 -6.48
C ASP A 176 -14.50 13.18 -6.01
N GLU A 177 -15.24 12.65 -5.03
CA GLU A 177 -16.32 13.39 -4.39
C GLU A 177 -15.75 14.61 -3.64
N LYS A 178 -16.39 15.77 -3.81
CA LYS A 178 -15.91 17.05 -3.28
C LYS A 178 -15.62 17.00 -1.78
N GLU A 179 -16.49 16.35 -1.01
CA GLU A 179 -16.35 16.19 0.44
C GLU A 179 -15.14 15.32 0.79
N LEU A 180 -15.04 14.11 0.23
CA LEU A 180 -13.93 13.19 0.55
C LEU A 180 -12.58 13.71 0.04
N ARG A 181 -12.56 14.44 -1.08
CA ARG A 181 -11.34 15.10 -1.59
C ARG A 181 -10.73 16.06 -0.58
N GLN A 182 -11.53 16.78 0.22
CA GLN A 182 -11.02 17.66 1.28
C GLN A 182 -10.24 16.89 2.36
N LEU A 183 -10.70 15.68 2.69
CA LEU A 183 -10.01 14.80 3.63
C LEU A 183 -8.78 14.13 2.98
N VAL A 184 -8.90 13.70 1.71
CA VAL A 184 -7.82 13.07 0.94
C VAL A 184 -6.66 14.03 0.68
N ASP A 185 -6.93 15.29 0.35
CA ASP A 185 -5.89 16.31 0.15
C ASP A 185 -5.09 16.58 1.43
N ARG A 186 -5.66 16.27 2.60
CA ARG A 186 -5.04 16.38 3.93
C ARG A 186 -4.48 15.06 4.44
N MET A 187 -4.56 14.00 3.65
CA MET A 187 -4.13 12.67 4.03
C MET A 187 -2.61 12.62 4.23
N GLN A 188 -2.19 12.23 5.43
CA GLN A 188 -0.78 12.08 5.78
C GLN A 188 -0.25 10.68 5.45
N GLY A 189 -1.14 9.69 5.37
CA GLY A 189 -0.79 8.33 5.02
C GLY A 189 -1.97 7.55 4.46
N SER A 190 -1.70 6.68 3.48
CA SER A 190 -2.62 5.64 3.08
C SER A 190 -1.96 4.28 3.02
N ALA A 191 -2.76 3.25 3.29
CA ALA A 191 -2.37 1.87 3.13
C ALA A 191 -3.48 1.07 2.44
N HIS A 192 -3.09 0.02 1.75
CA HIS A 192 -3.99 -0.97 1.17
C HIS A 192 -3.63 -2.36 1.71
N LEU A 193 -4.59 -3.05 2.31
CA LEU A 193 -4.44 -4.44 2.73
C LEU A 193 -4.87 -5.38 1.61
N GLU A 194 -3.87 -5.92 0.93
CA GLU A 194 -4.01 -6.98 -0.06
C GLU A 194 -4.18 -8.34 0.63
N PRO A 195 -4.75 -9.35 -0.05
CA PRO A 195 -4.65 -10.74 0.38
C PRO A 195 -3.18 -11.14 0.59
N LEU A 196 -2.93 -12.03 1.54
CA LEU A 196 -1.59 -12.49 1.87
C LEU A 196 -0.99 -13.30 0.72
N ASP A 197 0.33 -13.22 0.53
CA ASP A 197 1.01 -14.13 -0.39
C ASP A 197 1.10 -15.56 0.20
N PHE A 198 1.68 -16.49 -0.55
CA PHE A 198 1.81 -17.87 -0.09
C PHE A 198 2.65 -17.99 1.19
N ARG A 199 3.73 -17.21 1.30
CA ARG A 199 4.64 -17.23 2.44
C ARG A 199 3.92 -16.72 3.69
N ASP A 200 3.30 -15.55 3.59
CA ASP A 200 2.52 -14.94 4.67
C ASP A 200 1.31 -15.76 5.06
N THR A 201 0.68 -16.47 4.12
CA THR A 201 -0.39 -17.43 4.42
C THR A 201 0.14 -18.55 5.33
N CYS A 202 1.30 -19.12 5.01
CA CYS A 202 1.91 -20.15 5.85
C CYS A 202 2.25 -19.60 7.25
N GLU A 203 2.84 -18.41 7.32
CA GLU A 203 3.21 -17.77 8.59
C GLU A 203 1.99 -17.39 9.42
N LEU A 204 0.90 -16.91 8.82
CA LEU A 204 -0.37 -16.66 9.51
C LEU A 204 -0.89 -17.94 10.18
N ILE A 205 -0.91 -19.06 9.47
CA ILE A 205 -1.41 -20.33 10.02
C ILE A 205 -0.52 -20.78 11.18
N ARG A 206 0.82 -20.69 11.03
CA ARG A 206 1.77 -21.03 12.11
C ARG A 206 1.59 -20.13 13.33
N HIS A 207 1.48 -18.82 13.12
CA HIS A 207 1.23 -17.82 14.16
C HIS A 207 -0.02 -18.18 14.96
N ARG A 208 -1.14 -18.44 14.27
CA ARG A 208 -2.41 -18.75 14.94
C ARG A 208 -2.37 -20.06 15.72
N VAL A 209 -1.69 -21.09 15.22
CA VAL A 209 -1.46 -22.35 15.95
C VAL A 209 -0.59 -22.13 17.19
N ALA A 210 0.46 -21.31 17.07
CA ALA A 210 1.33 -20.96 18.19
C ALA A 210 0.59 -20.18 19.29
N VAL A 211 -0.21 -19.18 18.91
CA VAL A 211 -1.08 -18.42 19.83
C VAL A 211 -2.18 -19.32 20.44
N GLY A 212 -2.62 -20.36 19.72
CA GLY A 212 -3.48 -21.41 20.24
C GLY A 212 -2.82 -22.30 21.31
N GLY A 213 -1.50 -22.21 21.49
CA GLY A 213 -0.72 -22.91 22.51
C GLY A 213 0.07 -24.12 22.01
N LEU A 214 0.09 -24.38 20.70
CA LEU A 214 0.84 -25.53 20.14
C LEU A 214 2.17 -25.10 19.51
N SER A 215 3.23 -25.86 19.82
CA SER A 215 4.54 -25.72 19.18
C SER A 215 4.68 -26.58 17.92
N THR A 216 3.80 -27.57 17.77
CA THR A 216 3.81 -28.53 16.65
C THR A 216 2.72 -28.20 15.65
N MET A 217 3.06 -28.23 14.36
CA MET A 217 2.11 -27.97 13.29
C MET A 217 1.15 -29.15 13.11
N PRO A 218 -0.18 -28.99 13.29
CA PRO A 218 -1.13 -30.08 13.08
C PRO A 218 -1.43 -30.32 11.59
N PHE A 219 -1.00 -29.44 10.69
CA PHE A 219 -1.17 -29.57 9.24
C PHE A 219 0.07 -30.16 8.57
N ASP A 220 -0.14 -31.04 7.59
CA ASP A 220 0.94 -31.57 6.75
C ASP A 220 1.45 -30.50 5.76
N ASN A 221 2.70 -30.61 5.32
CA ASN A 221 3.33 -29.56 4.49
C ASN A 221 2.66 -29.37 3.11
N ASP A 222 2.03 -30.40 2.57
CA ASP A 222 1.33 -30.38 1.30
C ASP A 222 -0.06 -29.71 1.39
N THR A 223 -0.62 -29.53 2.58
CA THR A 223 -1.91 -28.83 2.74
C THR A 223 -1.80 -27.33 2.47
N PHE A 224 -0.65 -26.70 2.74
CA PHE A 224 -0.50 -25.25 2.60
C PHE A 224 -0.76 -24.76 1.17
N ALA A 225 -0.28 -25.50 0.17
CA ALA A 225 -0.51 -25.17 -1.24
C ALA A 225 -2.00 -25.22 -1.61
N GLN A 226 -2.71 -26.21 -1.07
CA GLN A 226 -4.16 -26.36 -1.26
C GLN A 226 -4.92 -25.24 -0.53
N ILE A 227 -4.60 -24.97 0.74
CA ILE A 227 -5.19 -23.88 1.51
C ILE A 227 -5.02 -22.55 0.77
N PHE A 228 -3.80 -22.21 0.32
CA PHE A 228 -3.56 -20.98 -0.41
C PHE A 228 -4.36 -20.91 -1.72
N ARG A 229 -4.37 -22.00 -2.50
CA ARG A 229 -5.12 -22.08 -3.77
C ARG A 229 -6.61 -21.82 -3.62
N TYR A 230 -7.24 -22.27 -2.52
CA TYR A 230 -8.69 -22.11 -2.34
C TYR A 230 -9.08 -20.87 -1.53
N THR A 231 -8.13 -20.27 -0.82
CA THR A 231 -8.36 -19.06 -0.03
C THR A 231 -7.93 -17.79 -0.75
N GLY A 232 -7.02 -17.89 -1.72
CA GLY A 232 -6.42 -16.74 -2.41
C GLY A 232 -5.65 -15.82 -1.47
N GLY A 233 -5.20 -16.31 -0.31
CA GLY A 233 -4.50 -15.49 0.68
C GLY A 233 -5.42 -14.67 1.59
N VAL A 234 -6.74 -14.77 1.48
CA VAL A 234 -7.67 -13.96 2.29
C VAL A 234 -7.72 -14.51 3.72
N PRO A 235 -7.28 -13.76 4.76
CA PRO A 235 -7.18 -14.22 6.14
C PRO A 235 -8.48 -14.85 6.68
N ARG A 236 -9.63 -14.22 6.47
CA ARG A 236 -10.93 -14.77 6.92
C ARG A 236 -11.23 -16.14 6.33
N VAL A 237 -10.93 -16.34 5.04
CA VAL A 237 -11.17 -17.61 4.35
C VAL A 237 -10.16 -18.66 4.81
N ILE A 238 -8.89 -18.27 5.00
CA ILE A 238 -7.84 -19.13 5.57
C ILE A 238 -8.27 -19.64 6.95
N VAL A 239 -8.70 -18.73 7.82
CA VAL A 239 -9.13 -19.04 9.19
C VAL A 239 -10.29 -20.03 9.18
N ASN A 240 -11.32 -19.76 8.39
CA ASN A 240 -12.47 -20.68 8.26
C ASN A 240 -12.05 -22.07 7.73
N LEU A 241 -11.26 -22.12 6.66
CA LEU A 241 -10.84 -23.38 6.08
C LEU A 241 -10.00 -24.20 7.05
N CYS A 242 -9.09 -23.56 7.80
CA CYS A 242 -8.27 -24.22 8.80
C CYS A 242 -9.12 -24.75 9.97
N ASP A 243 -10.11 -23.98 10.43
CA ASP A 243 -11.03 -24.38 11.51
C ASP A 243 -11.88 -25.59 11.11
N THR A 244 -12.48 -25.56 9.92
CA THR A 244 -13.24 -26.68 9.37
C THR A 244 -12.36 -27.91 9.15
N SER A 245 -11.11 -27.72 8.69
CA SER A 245 -10.17 -28.84 8.49
C SER A 245 -9.75 -29.51 9.80
N LEU A 246 -9.54 -28.72 10.87
CA LEU A 246 -9.27 -29.28 12.20
C LEU A 246 -10.49 -29.97 12.79
N THR A 247 -11.69 -29.44 12.53
CA THR A 247 -12.94 -30.09 12.94
C THR A 247 -13.11 -31.44 12.25
N ALA A 248 -12.84 -31.52 10.94
CA ALA A 248 -12.86 -32.79 10.20
C ALA A 248 -11.82 -33.79 10.73
N ALA A 249 -10.60 -33.33 11.04
CA ALA A 249 -9.57 -34.17 11.65
C ALA A 249 -10.00 -34.72 13.03
N TYR A 250 -10.67 -33.91 13.85
CA TYR A 250 -11.22 -34.35 15.13
C TYR A 250 -12.31 -35.42 14.98
N VAL A 251 -13.23 -35.25 14.02
CA VAL A 251 -14.28 -36.23 13.72
C VAL A 251 -13.70 -37.58 13.26
N GLU A 252 -12.60 -37.55 12.50
CA GLU A 252 -11.85 -38.73 12.05
C GLU A 252 -10.84 -39.26 13.10
N GLU A 253 -10.89 -38.73 14.34
CA GLU A 253 -9.99 -39.05 15.45
C GLU A 253 -8.48 -38.90 15.11
N SER A 254 -8.16 -38.05 14.13
CA SER A 254 -6.81 -37.76 13.66
C SER A 254 -6.18 -36.56 14.38
N GLN A 255 -4.89 -36.66 14.67
CA GLN A 255 -4.05 -35.58 15.21
C GLN A 255 -3.40 -34.72 14.10
N ARG A 256 -3.58 -35.11 12.83
CA ARG A 256 -2.98 -34.46 11.67
C ARG A 256 -4.07 -34.11 10.65
N VAL A 257 -3.97 -32.92 10.09
CA VAL A 257 -4.75 -32.45 8.95
C VAL A 257 -3.98 -32.80 7.68
N THR A 258 -4.51 -33.76 6.93
CA THR A 258 -3.98 -34.22 5.64
C THR A 258 -4.66 -33.48 4.48
N PRO A 259 -4.13 -33.54 3.25
CA PRO A 259 -4.78 -32.94 2.08
C PRO A 259 -6.21 -33.44 1.83
N ALA A 260 -6.50 -34.70 2.19
CA ALA A 260 -7.84 -35.27 2.05
C ALA A 260 -8.86 -34.59 2.98
N LEU A 261 -8.44 -34.25 4.21
CA LEU A 261 -9.28 -33.53 5.17
C LEU A 261 -9.50 -32.08 4.77
N VAL A 262 -8.49 -31.44 4.17
CA VAL A 262 -8.64 -30.10 3.60
C VAL A 262 -9.58 -30.11 2.40
N GLU A 263 -9.52 -31.14 1.54
CA GLU A 263 -10.46 -31.28 0.41
C GLU A 263 -11.91 -31.44 0.91
N ALA A 264 -12.13 -32.27 1.94
CA ALA A 264 -13.45 -32.42 2.56
C ALA A 264 -13.96 -31.07 3.12
N ALA A 265 -13.10 -30.30 3.79
CA ALA A 265 -13.45 -28.97 4.29
C ALA A 265 -13.73 -27.96 3.17
N ILE A 266 -13.00 -28.04 2.04
CA ILE A 266 -13.25 -27.22 0.84
C ILE A 266 -14.64 -27.51 0.26
N GLU A 267 -15.01 -28.79 0.15
CA GLU A 267 -16.32 -29.22 -0.36
C GLU A 267 -17.44 -28.75 0.57
N GLU A 268 -17.26 -28.87 1.89
CA GLU A 268 -18.21 -28.41 2.89
C GLU A 268 -18.44 -26.89 2.82
N LEU A 269 -17.35 -26.12 2.78
CA LEU A 269 -17.38 -24.66 2.65
C LEU A 269 -17.76 -24.19 1.23
N LYS A 270 -17.88 -25.11 0.26
CA LYS A 270 -18.16 -24.85 -1.15
C LYS A 270 -17.19 -23.83 -1.76
N LEU A 271 -15.92 -23.88 -1.34
CA LEU A 271 -14.90 -22.99 -1.85
C LEU A 271 -14.58 -23.34 -3.29
N LYS A 272 -14.42 -22.32 -4.12
CA LYS A 272 -13.89 -22.48 -5.46
C LYS A 272 -12.40 -22.22 -5.41
N PRO A 273 -11.57 -22.96 -6.17
CA PRO A 273 -10.17 -22.62 -6.27
C PRO A 273 -10.10 -21.20 -6.79
N VAL A 274 -9.41 -20.35 -6.03
CA VAL A 274 -8.87 -19.12 -6.57
C VAL A 274 -7.78 -19.62 -7.49
N LEU A 275 -8.14 -19.82 -8.77
CA LEU A 275 -7.11 -19.95 -9.79
C LEU A 275 -6.14 -18.82 -9.50
N PRO A 276 -4.82 -19.06 -9.47
CA PRO A 276 -3.94 -17.93 -9.71
C PRO A 276 -4.50 -17.34 -11.00
N GLN A 277 -5.14 -16.17 -10.88
CA GLN A 277 -5.07 -15.28 -12.00
C GLN A 277 -3.57 -15.29 -12.28
N PRO A 278 -3.11 -15.63 -13.50
CA PRO A 278 -1.71 -15.31 -13.84
C PRO A 278 -1.56 -13.92 -13.28
N THR A 279 -0.64 -13.69 -12.32
CA THR A 279 -0.53 -12.38 -11.68
C THR A 279 -0.61 -11.41 -12.83
N GLU A 280 -1.77 -10.77 -12.97
CA GLU A 280 -1.90 -9.72 -13.94
C GLU A 280 -0.83 -8.80 -13.39
N PRO A 281 0.22 -8.48 -14.19
CA PRO A 281 1.18 -7.50 -13.72
C PRO A 281 0.34 -6.37 -13.16
N VAL A 282 0.55 -6.04 -11.87
CA VAL A 282 -0.22 -5.05 -11.11
C VAL A 282 -0.75 -4.04 -12.10
N PRO A 283 -2.08 -3.89 -12.28
CA PRO A 283 -2.59 -2.97 -13.28
C PRO A 283 -1.90 -1.64 -13.00
N ASP A 284 -1.10 -1.21 -13.98
CA ASP A 284 -0.47 0.09 -13.95
C ASP A 284 -1.62 1.07 -13.65
N PRO A 285 -1.48 2.03 -12.72
CA PRO A 285 -2.49 3.06 -12.46
C PRO A 285 -2.88 3.90 -13.71
N ALA A 286 -2.43 3.50 -14.90
CA ALA A 286 -2.86 3.91 -16.22
C ALA A 286 -4.15 3.24 -16.76
N GLN A 287 -4.84 2.35 -16.04
CA GLN A 287 -6.05 1.67 -16.57
C GLN A 287 -7.43 2.08 -16.02
N GLU A 288 -7.54 3.18 -15.28
CA GLU A 288 -8.83 3.88 -15.10
C GLU A 288 -8.74 5.29 -15.68
N ASN A 289 -8.84 5.34 -17.00
CA ASN A 289 -9.52 6.37 -17.79
C ASN A 289 -9.15 6.11 -19.26
N GLU A 290 -9.93 5.26 -19.95
CA GLU A 290 -10.09 5.47 -21.40
C GLU A 290 -11.03 6.67 -21.60
N PRO A 291 -10.52 7.79 -22.13
CA PRO A 291 -11.21 8.48 -23.20
C PRO A 291 -10.45 8.20 -24.50
N ALA A 292 -11.16 7.55 -25.43
CA ALA A 292 -11.00 7.66 -26.87
C ALA A 292 -9.59 7.95 -27.43
N GLN A 293 -8.94 6.90 -27.94
CA GLN A 293 -8.04 6.90 -29.11
C GLN A 293 -7.34 8.23 -29.46
N GLY A 294 -6.13 8.43 -28.92
CA GLY A 294 -5.11 9.33 -29.46
C GLY A 294 -3.85 8.54 -29.86
N PRO A 295 -3.08 8.96 -30.88
CA PRO A 295 -1.96 8.17 -31.41
C PRO A 295 -0.81 8.06 -30.38
N PRO A 296 0.01 6.98 -30.41
CA PRO A 296 1.13 6.81 -29.49
C PRO A 296 2.19 7.88 -29.78
N LEU A 297 2.46 8.74 -28.80
CA LEU A 297 3.56 9.68 -28.84
C LEU A 297 4.80 8.96 -28.29
N LEU A 298 5.67 8.52 -29.21
CA LEU A 298 6.95 7.88 -28.92
C LEU A 298 7.92 8.95 -28.40
N ALA A 299 8.68 8.67 -27.34
CA ALA A 299 9.88 9.43 -26.96
C ALA A 299 11.08 8.47 -26.98
N SER A 300 12.31 8.98 -27.02
CA SER A 300 13.52 8.15 -26.94
C SER A 300 14.56 8.76 -26.01
N ILE A 301 15.41 7.91 -25.43
CA ILE A 301 16.52 8.31 -24.57
C ILE A 301 17.81 7.75 -25.13
N GLU A 302 18.79 8.61 -25.37
CA GLU A 302 20.17 8.21 -25.66
C GLU A 302 20.96 8.16 -24.35
N ILE A 303 21.54 7.00 -24.02
CA ILE A 303 22.29 6.81 -22.77
C ILE A 303 23.78 6.89 -23.06
N HIS A 304 24.46 7.77 -22.34
CA HIS A 304 25.91 7.96 -22.38
C HIS A 304 26.52 7.72 -20.99
N LYS A 305 27.76 7.22 -20.99
CA LYS A 305 28.63 7.20 -19.81
C LYS A 305 30.00 7.70 -20.26
N HIS A 306 30.44 8.84 -19.72
CA HIS A 306 31.58 9.59 -20.27
C HIS A 306 31.36 9.97 -21.77
N GLU A 307 32.40 9.93 -22.60
CA GLU A 307 32.32 10.20 -24.05
C GLU A 307 31.76 9.03 -24.88
N ARG A 308 31.30 7.96 -24.23
CA ARG A 308 30.84 6.74 -24.90
C ARG A 308 29.31 6.64 -24.84
N HIS A 309 28.68 6.60 -26.01
CA HIS A 309 27.30 6.18 -26.19
C HIS A 309 27.15 4.69 -25.84
N LEU A 310 26.14 4.36 -25.03
CA LEU A 310 25.86 3.00 -24.60
C LEU A 310 24.74 2.36 -25.42
N ARG A 311 23.58 3.03 -25.51
CA ARG A 311 22.39 2.56 -26.24
C ARG A 311 21.31 3.63 -26.29
N ASP A 312 20.39 3.46 -27.23
CA ASP A 312 19.14 4.21 -27.31
C ASP A 312 17.97 3.35 -26.83
N ILE A 313 17.04 3.95 -26.10
CA ILE A 313 15.85 3.28 -25.58
C ILE A 313 14.63 4.08 -26.02
N GLU A 314 13.68 3.42 -26.68
CA GLU A 314 12.37 4.01 -26.94
C GLU A 314 11.53 3.96 -25.66
N ILE A 315 10.99 5.12 -25.27
CA ILE A 315 9.97 5.24 -24.25
C ILE A 315 8.62 5.06 -24.92
N ASN A 316 8.10 3.86 -24.77
CA ASN A 316 6.75 3.45 -25.16
C ASN A 316 5.79 3.35 -23.96
N ASN A 317 6.32 3.52 -22.74
CA ASN A 317 5.56 3.47 -21.50
C ASN A 317 5.31 4.88 -20.93
N THR A 318 4.18 5.08 -20.25
CA THR A 318 3.87 6.32 -19.52
C THR A 318 4.77 6.52 -18.30
N ARG A 319 5.51 5.48 -17.89
CA ARG A 319 6.44 5.49 -16.77
C ARG A 319 7.67 4.63 -17.09
N VAL A 320 8.85 5.14 -16.76
CA VAL A 320 10.14 4.46 -16.92
C VAL A 320 10.95 4.65 -15.64
N LEU A 321 11.28 3.57 -14.95
CA LEU A 321 12.15 3.55 -13.78
C LEU A 321 13.62 3.41 -14.20
N ILE A 322 14.49 4.16 -13.53
CA ILE A 322 15.92 4.20 -13.79
C ILE A 322 16.64 3.91 -12.48
N GLY A 323 17.51 2.92 -12.46
CA GLY A 323 18.21 2.52 -11.25
C GLY A 323 19.25 1.44 -11.48
N ARG A 324 19.94 1.05 -10.41
CA ARG A 324 21.05 0.08 -10.48
C ARG A 324 20.55 -1.37 -10.50
N ASP A 325 19.45 -1.65 -9.83
CA ASP A 325 18.94 -3.00 -9.67
C ASP A 325 18.24 -3.46 -10.96
N SER A 326 18.21 -4.77 -11.20
CA SER A 326 17.77 -5.36 -12.46
C SER A 326 16.26 -5.26 -12.72
N ASP A 327 15.49 -4.78 -11.74
CA ASP A 327 14.05 -4.57 -11.80
C ASP A 327 13.66 -3.16 -12.28
N ASN A 328 14.62 -2.30 -12.63
CA ASN A 328 14.37 -1.02 -13.31
C ASN A 328 14.27 -1.20 -14.84
N ASP A 329 13.45 -0.39 -15.49
CA ASP A 329 13.31 -0.39 -16.96
C ASP A 329 14.63 0.02 -17.65
N ILE A 330 15.31 1.02 -17.07
CA ILE A 330 16.66 1.43 -17.46
C ILE A 330 17.61 1.08 -16.33
N VAL A 331 18.24 -0.08 -16.47
CA VAL A 331 19.30 -0.53 -15.55
C VAL A 331 20.61 0.19 -15.87
N LEU A 332 21.11 0.95 -14.91
CA LEU A 332 22.42 1.60 -14.91
C LEU A 332 23.27 0.99 -13.79
N GLY A 333 23.98 -0.09 -14.10
CA GLY A 333 24.76 -0.90 -13.15
C GLY A 333 26.01 -0.23 -12.59
N SER A 334 25.88 0.91 -11.90
CA SER A 334 26.98 1.63 -11.25
C SER A 334 26.66 1.92 -9.80
N GLU A 335 27.67 1.87 -8.94
CA GLU A 335 27.58 2.24 -7.52
C GLU A 335 27.12 3.69 -7.28
N PHE A 336 27.34 4.60 -8.24
CA PHE A 336 26.87 5.99 -8.16
C PHE A 336 25.38 6.12 -8.49
N ILE A 337 24.70 5.01 -8.78
CA ILE A 337 23.28 4.93 -9.03
C ILE A 337 22.60 4.17 -7.89
N SER A 338 21.60 4.77 -7.24
CA SER A 338 20.78 4.07 -6.26
C SER A 338 19.97 2.94 -6.89
N ARG A 339 19.59 1.93 -6.09
CA ARG A 339 18.80 0.77 -6.52
C ARG A 339 17.61 1.16 -7.38
N HIS A 340 16.84 2.15 -6.93
CA HIS A 340 15.87 2.91 -7.72
C HIS A 340 16.24 4.39 -7.61
N HIS A 341 16.72 4.99 -8.69
CA HIS A 341 17.34 6.32 -8.65
C HIS A 341 16.35 7.40 -9.07
N ALA A 342 15.73 7.23 -10.23
CA ALA A 342 14.85 8.22 -10.80
C ALA A 342 13.72 7.55 -11.58
N GLN A 343 12.68 8.33 -11.86
CA GLN A 343 11.52 7.89 -12.63
C GLN A 343 11.21 8.97 -13.67
N ILE A 344 11.12 8.58 -14.93
CA ILE A 344 10.49 9.40 -15.97
C ILE A 344 9.01 9.01 -16.06
N SER A 345 8.13 10.00 -16.20
CA SER A 345 6.69 9.80 -16.32
C SER A 345 6.07 10.80 -17.30
N MET A 346 5.06 10.37 -18.05
CA MET A 346 4.24 11.22 -18.89
C MET A 346 2.92 11.55 -18.16
N ASP A 347 2.51 12.81 -18.16
CA ASP A 347 1.20 13.21 -17.63
C ASP A 347 0.07 13.05 -18.66
N HIS A 348 -1.18 13.26 -18.22
CA HIS A 348 -2.38 13.17 -19.06
C HIS A 348 -2.42 14.18 -20.22
N GLU A 349 -1.54 15.19 -20.21
CA GLU A 349 -1.38 16.16 -21.31
C GLU A 349 -0.24 15.78 -22.27
N GLY A 350 0.38 14.60 -22.11
CA GLY A 350 1.47 14.13 -22.96
C GLY A 350 2.83 14.78 -22.66
N ARG A 351 2.99 15.41 -21.49
CA ARG A 351 4.24 16.06 -21.08
C ARG A 351 5.08 15.12 -20.23
N PHE A 352 6.38 15.06 -20.51
CA PHE A 352 7.32 14.22 -19.77
C PHE A 352 7.90 14.96 -18.56
N TRP A 353 8.09 14.20 -17.49
CA TRP A 353 8.64 14.65 -16.21
C TRP A 353 9.64 13.62 -15.70
N ILE A 354 10.69 14.07 -15.01
CA ILE A 354 11.55 13.21 -14.21
C ILE A 354 11.36 13.52 -12.73
N LYS A 355 11.36 12.48 -11.89
CA LYS A 355 11.32 12.55 -10.44
C LYS A 355 12.52 11.79 -9.87
N ASP A 356 13.24 12.41 -8.95
CA ASP A 356 14.25 11.73 -8.14
C ASP A 356 13.56 10.89 -7.05
N LEU A 357 13.96 9.63 -6.90
CA LEU A 357 13.36 8.69 -5.94
C LEU A 357 14.14 8.69 -4.61
N ASN A 358 14.50 9.88 -4.13
CA ASN A 358 15.39 10.09 -2.99
C ASN A 358 16.73 9.37 -3.18
N SER A 359 17.33 9.54 -4.36
CA SER A 359 18.60 8.91 -4.66
C SER A 359 19.75 9.54 -3.86
N THR A 360 20.80 8.77 -3.64
CA THR A 360 21.96 9.19 -2.85
C THR A 360 22.69 10.37 -3.50
N ASN A 361 22.81 10.36 -4.83
CA ASN A 361 23.56 11.37 -5.58
C ASN A 361 22.66 12.43 -6.26
N GLY A 362 21.34 12.23 -6.27
CA GLY A 362 20.36 13.11 -6.87
C GLY A 362 20.30 13.02 -8.40
N ALA A 363 19.13 13.39 -8.94
CA ALA A 363 18.94 13.64 -10.37
C ALA A 363 19.13 15.11 -10.75
N PHE A 364 19.68 15.36 -11.95
CA PHE A 364 19.90 16.70 -12.49
C PHE A 364 19.35 16.81 -13.90
N ILE A 365 18.77 17.97 -14.26
CA ILE A 365 18.42 18.34 -15.64
C ILE A 365 19.28 19.53 -16.03
N ASN A 366 20.04 19.42 -17.12
CA ASN A 366 20.93 20.47 -17.64
C ASN A 366 21.82 21.09 -16.53
N GLY A 367 22.39 20.23 -15.68
CA GLY A 367 23.26 20.60 -14.56
C GLY A 367 22.57 21.13 -13.31
N ARG A 368 21.23 21.24 -13.29
CA ARG A 368 20.46 21.69 -12.11
C ARG A 368 19.81 20.51 -11.40
N ARG A 369 20.09 20.37 -10.10
CA ARG A 369 19.51 19.31 -9.26
C ARG A 369 17.99 19.47 -9.22
N THR A 370 17.27 18.36 -9.36
CA THR A 370 15.81 18.35 -9.38
C THR A 370 15.25 17.22 -8.52
N GLN A 371 14.22 17.50 -7.72
CA GLN A 371 13.40 16.45 -7.12
C GLN A 371 12.26 16.04 -8.05
N ARG A 372 11.73 16.99 -8.83
CA ARG A 372 10.78 16.78 -9.91
C ARG A 372 10.94 17.88 -10.93
N GLY A 373 11.18 17.54 -12.19
CA GLY A 373 11.38 18.51 -13.27
C GLY A 373 10.71 18.07 -14.57
N ARG A 374 10.23 19.04 -15.34
CA ARG A 374 9.65 18.79 -16.67
C ARG A 374 10.78 18.57 -17.68
N LEU A 375 10.62 17.59 -18.55
CA LEU A 375 11.55 17.28 -19.64
C LEU A 375 11.05 17.86 -20.96
N HIS A 376 11.96 18.48 -21.69
CA HIS A 376 11.79 18.97 -23.06
C HIS A 376 12.73 18.22 -23.99
N ASP A 377 12.40 18.20 -25.29
CA ASP A 377 13.26 17.62 -26.32
C ASP A 377 14.67 18.25 -26.26
N GLY A 378 15.69 17.40 -26.21
CA GLY A 378 17.10 17.77 -26.07
C GLY A 378 17.59 17.95 -24.63
N ASP A 379 16.75 17.81 -23.61
CA ASP A 379 17.19 17.93 -22.21
C ASP A 379 18.16 16.80 -21.84
N VAL A 380 19.24 17.17 -21.13
CA VAL A 380 20.23 16.23 -20.62
C VAL A 380 19.96 15.94 -19.15
N ILE A 381 19.66 14.68 -18.85
CA ILE A 381 19.46 14.17 -17.51
C ILE A 381 20.76 13.54 -17.02
N GLN A 382 21.28 14.02 -15.89
CA GLN A 382 22.46 13.42 -15.27
C GLN A 382 22.06 12.64 -14.01
N LEU A 383 22.47 11.37 -13.97
CA LEU A 383 22.34 10.46 -12.82
C LEU A 383 23.72 9.86 -12.54
N GLY A 384 24.34 10.20 -11.41
CA GLY A 384 25.72 9.79 -11.13
C GLY A 384 26.68 10.18 -12.27
N GLN A 385 27.31 9.17 -12.89
CA GLN A 385 28.22 9.32 -14.05
C GLN A 385 27.55 9.08 -15.42
N HIS A 386 26.22 8.92 -15.46
CA HIS A 386 25.47 8.69 -16.69
C HIS A 386 24.76 9.96 -17.14
N PHE A 387 24.77 10.20 -18.44
CA PHE A 387 24.05 11.30 -19.10
C PHE A 387 23.03 10.69 -20.05
N LEU A 388 21.77 11.09 -19.90
CA LEU A 388 20.65 10.60 -20.67
C LEU A 388 20.08 11.78 -21.45
N VAL A 389 20.18 11.76 -22.78
CA VAL A 389 19.59 12.80 -23.64
C VAL A 389 18.16 12.40 -23.97
N PHE A 390 17.20 13.25 -23.62
CA PHE A 390 15.78 12.98 -23.83
C PHE A 390 15.31 13.57 -25.17
N HIS A 391 14.65 12.76 -26.00
CA HIS A 391 14.06 13.17 -27.26
C HIS A 391 12.55 12.91 -27.27
N ASN A 392 11.77 13.92 -27.65
CA ASN A 392 10.33 13.81 -27.77
C ASN A 392 9.92 13.63 -29.25
N THR A 393 9.72 12.38 -29.67
CA THR A 393 9.32 12.04 -31.05
C THR A 393 7.86 12.43 -31.37
N GLY A 394 7.11 12.94 -30.38
CA GLY A 394 5.73 13.42 -30.49
C GLY A 394 5.53 14.79 -31.16
N SER A 395 6.59 15.51 -31.51
CA SER A 395 6.51 16.73 -32.34
C SER A 395 7.03 16.45 -33.75
N ALA A 396 6.12 16.25 -34.71
CA ALA A 396 6.43 16.19 -36.14
C ALA A 396 6.92 17.54 -36.74
N GLN A 397 7.51 18.42 -35.93
CA GLN A 397 8.12 19.68 -36.36
C GLN A 397 9.39 19.98 -35.56
N ALA A 398 10.45 19.18 -35.74
CA ALA A 398 11.84 19.65 -35.63
C ALA A 398 12.86 18.64 -36.19
N ARG A 399 12.59 18.01 -37.36
CA ARG A 399 13.71 17.61 -38.22
C ARG A 399 14.25 18.86 -38.90
N LYS A 400 15.08 19.63 -38.17
CA LYS A 400 15.98 20.62 -38.75
C LYS A 400 17.39 20.40 -38.20
N SER A 401 18.26 20.06 -39.15
CA SER A 401 19.71 20.25 -39.17
C SER A 401 20.50 19.74 -37.97
N SER A 402 21.05 18.55 -38.17
CA SER A 402 22.40 18.18 -37.76
C SER A 402 23.41 19.28 -38.12
N THR A 403 23.67 20.21 -37.21
CA THR A 403 24.95 20.93 -37.00
C THR A 403 24.82 21.68 -35.68
N GLU A 404 25.78 21.49 -34.75
CA GLU A 404 25.89 22.06 -33.39
C GLU A 404 25.82 21.00 -32.26
N LEU A 405 26.70 20.00 -32.34
CA LEU A 405 27.09 19.12 -31.24
C LEU A 405 28.60 19.24 -30.94
N ASP A 406 29.21 20.39 -31.28
CA ASP A 406 30.65 20.66 -31.16
C ASP A 406 31.02 21.64 -30.02
N ASP A 407 30.08 22.16 -29.24
CA ASP A 407 30.36 23.28 -28.31
C ASP A 407 30.26 22.94 -26.81
N TRP A 408 30.57 21.70 -26.43
CA TRP A 408 30.68 21.26 -25.02
C TRP A 408 32.10 20.80 -24.63
N ARG A 409 33.13 21.17 -25.41
CA ARG A 409 34.53 20.82 -25.12
C ARG A 409 35.28 21.74 -24.16
N GLU A 410 34.72 22.88 -23.77
CA GLU A 410 35.37 23.75 -22.79
C GLU A 410 34.29 24.40 -21.93
N THR A 411 34.18 24.04 -20.64
CA THR A 411 34.53 24.92 -19.51
C THR A 411 34.32 24.18 -18.17
N GLN A 412 35.32 24.31 -17.29
CA GLN A 412 35.31 24.13 -15.82
C GLN A 412 35.57 22.73 -15.22
N VAL A 413 36.85 22.37 -15.27
CA VAL A 413 37.71 22.07 -14.10
C VAL A 413 36.98 22.04 -12.74
N LEU A 414 36.82 20.85 -12.17
CA LEU A 414 36.74 20.67 -10.72
C LEU A 414 38.17 20.82 -10.13
N PRO A 415 38.35 21.49 -8.97
CA PRO A 415 39.63 21.51 -8.29
C PRO A 415 39.98 20.11 -7.79
N SER A 416 41.23 19.72 -8.05
CA SER A 416 41.90 18.52 -7.59
C SER A 416 42.12 18.49 -6.07
N GLY A 417 42.06 17.27 -5.51
CA GLY A 417 42.58 16.91 -4.18
C GLY A 417 41.49 16.31 -3.28
N GLN A 418 41.55 15.07 -2.79
CA GLN A 418 42.66 14.15 -2.58
C GLN A 418 42.18 12.70 -2.79
N ALA A 419 43.06 11.90 -3.39
CA ALA A 419 42.98 10.46 -3.46
C ALA A 419 43.11 9.83 -2.07
N VAL A 420 42.34 8.77 -1.82
CA VAL A 420 42.83 7.61 -1.10
C VAL A 420 42.44 6.38 -1.92
N ASP A 421 43.47 5.63 -2.28
CA ASP A 421 43.51 4.46 -3.14
C ASP A 421 42.70 3.25 -2.62
N GLY A 422 42.32 2.38 -3.57
CA GLY A 422 42.51 0.94 -3.44
C GLY A 422 41.25 0.07 -3.38
N ASP A 423 40.76 -0.34 -4.55
CA ASP A 423 40.84 -1.72 -5.08
C ASP A 423 39.58 -2.08 -5.88
N ASP A 424 39.65 -1.82 -7.19
CA ASP A 424 38.77 -2.41 -8.19
C ASP A 424 39.18 -3.87 -8.39
N ALA A 425 38.35 -4.80 -7.91
CA ALA A 425 38.34 -6.17 -8.37
C ALA A 425 37.19 -6.33 -9.36
N ASP A 426 37.56 -6.58 -10.61
CA ASP A 426 36.69 -7.03 -11.70
C ASP A 426 35.78 -8.18 -11.26
N ASP A 427 34.47 -8.02 -11.47
CA ASP A 427 33.58 -9.17 -11.67
C ASP A 427 32.60 -8.85 -12.80
N ASP A 428 32.99 -9.26 -14.01
CA ASP A 428 32.14 -9.41 -15.18
C ASP A 428 30.99 -10.38 -14.85
N THR A 429 29.79 -9.86 -14.55
CA THR A 429 28.58 -10.71 -14.48
C THR A 429 27.55 -10.32 -15.54
N GLU A 430 27.53 -11.14 -16.60
CA GLU A 430 26.49 -11.41 -17.59
C GLU A 430 25.20 -10.56 -17.56
N LEU A 431 25.08 -9.65 -18.53
CA LEU A 431 23.82 -9.04 -18.95
C LEU A 431 23.00 -10.04 -19.76
N ARG A 432 21.97 -10.64 -19.14
CA ARG A 432 21.08 -11.61 -19.78
C ARG A 432 19.73 -10.98 -20.16
N VAL A 433 19.46 -10.90 -21.46
CA VAL A 433 18.12 -10.60 -22.01
C VAL A 433 17.29 -11.90 -21.99
N LYS A 434 16.11 -11.89 -21.37
CA LYS A 434 15.12 -12.96 -21.51
C LYS A 434 14.20 -12.65 -22.68
N ASP A 435 14.58 -13.12 -23.87
CA ASP A 435 13.67 -13.18 -25.01
C ASP A 435 12.65 -14.31 -24.78
N ARG A 436 11.38 -13.96 -24.60
CA ARG A 436 10.26 -14.89 -24.80
C ARG A 436 9.55 -14.49 -26.08
N HIS A 437 9.77 -15.25 -27.16
CA HIS A 437 8.83 -15.34 -28.27
C HIS A 437 8.59 -16.81 -28.60
N SER A 438 7.33 -17.20 -28.45
CA SER A 438 6.72 -18.42 -28.98
C SER A 438 6.63 -18.36 -30.52
N GLY A 439 6.84 -19.48 -31.20
CA GLY A 439 6.53 -19.60 -32.62
C GLY A 439 6.69 -21.01 -33.19
N LEU A 440 5.57 -21.59 -33.60
CA LEU A 440 5.38 -22.89 -34.26
C LEU A 440 6.24 -23.10 -35.53
N GLY A 441 6.47 -24.37 -35.86
CA GLY A 441 6.31 -24.86 -37.24
C GLY A 441 7.50 -25.57 -37.87
N ARG A 442 7.61 -26.90 -37.69
CA ARG A 442 7.26 -27.93 -38.68
C ARG A 442 7.51 -29.33 -38.14
#